data_AF-A0A1G0MRB2-F1
#
_entry.id   AF-A0A1G0MRB2-F1
#
_cell.length_a   1.000
_cell.length_b   1.000
_cell.length_c   1.000
_cell.angle_alpha   90.00
_cell.angle_beta   90.00
_cell.angle_gamma   90.00
#
_symmetry.space_group_name_H-M   'P 1'
#
loop_
_entity.id
_entity.type
_entity.pdbx_description
1 polymer ?
#
loop_
_entity_poly.entity_id
_entity_poly.type
_entity_poly.pdbx_seq_one_letter_code
_entity_poly.pdbx_strand_id
1 'polypeptide(L)' 'MLTILVDGREEQLSIGCRTFLSLDVLLRMLESDAAQVTLNGNTILSHQFATTDVNSGDSLLLK' A
#
# COMPACT_ATOMS: atom_id res chain seq x y z
N MET A 1 2.02 13.32 4.42
CA MET A 1 1.29 13.00 3.17
C MET A 1 2.03 11.87 2.49
N LEU A 2 1.33 10.80 2.12
CA LEU A 2 1.89 9.63 1.45
C LEU A 2 1.38 9.63 0.01
N THR A 3 2.27 9.60 -0.96
CA THR A 3 1.91 9.52 -2.38
C THR A 3 2.38 8.18 -2.93
N ILE A 4 1.48 7.37 -3.47
CA ILE A 4 1.78 6.05 -4.02
C ILE A 4 1.11 5.88 -5.39
N LEU A 5 1.54 4.90 -6.18
CA LEU A 5 0.80 4.47 -7.36
C LEU A 5 0.00 3.20 -7.04
N VAL A 6 -1.31 3.22 -7.24
CA VAL A 6 -2.18 2.05 -7.12
C VAL A 6 -2.75 1.72 -8.50
N ASP A 7 -2.42 0.55 -9.03
CA ASP A 7 -2.84 0.09 -10.36
C ASP A 7 -2.54 1.12 -11.48
N GLY A 8 -1.41 1.82 -11.35
CA GLY A 8 -0.95 2.85 -12.27
C GLY A 8 -1.58 4.24 -12.08
N ARG A 9 -2.41 4.43 -11.05
CA ARG A 9 -2.98 5.73 -10.68
C ARG A 9 -2.30 6.28 -9.44
N GLU A 10 -1.97 7.57 -9.44
CA GLU A 10 -1.42 8.22 -8.26
C GLU A 10 -2.53 8.42 -7.21
N GLU A 11 -2.29 7.91 -6.01
CA GLU A 11 -3.14 8.08 -4.83
C GLU A 11 -2.38 8.88 -3.77
N GLN A 12 -3.05 9.91 -3.23
CA GLN A 12 -2.50 10.77 -2.19
C GLN A 12 -3.27 10.58 -0.90
N LEU A 13 -2.60 10.02 0.10
CA LEU A 13 -3.18 9.65 1.38
C LEU A 13 -2.70 10.58 2.49
N SER A 14 -3.65 11.13 3.24
CA SER A 14 -3.36 11.95 4.42
C SER A 14 -3.09 11.08 5.64
N ILE A 15 -1.82 10.74 5.85
CA ILE A 15 -1.38 9.87 6.95
C ILE A 15 -0.93 10.64 8.21
N GLY A 16 -1.31 11.91 8.31
CA GLY A 16 -0.88 12.82 9.39
C GLY A 16 0.64 13.06 9.38
N CYS A 17 1.26 12.99 10.56
CA CYS A 17 2.71 13.18 10.74
C CYS A 17 3.55 11.92 10.44
N ARG A 18 2.93 10.84 9.94
CA ARG A 18 3.65 9.60 9.59
C ARG A 18 4.31 9.76 8.22
N THR A 19 5.39 9.00 8.01
CA THR A 19 6.11 8.93 6.72
C THR A 19 5.90 7.59 6.00
N PHE A 20 5.41 6.58 6.71
CA PHE A 20 5.10 5.23 6.20
C PHE A 20 3.85 4.67 6.87
N LEU A 21 3.28 3.62 6.28
CA LEU A 21 2.17 2.83 6.80
C LEU A 21 2.45 1.34 6.59
N SER A 22 1.88 0.46 7.41
CA SER A 22 1.82 -0.95 7.04
C SER A 22 0.85 -1.16 5.87
N LEU A 23 1.13 -2.16 5.04
CA LEU A 23 0.31 -2.50 3.88
C LEU A 23 -1.12 -2.89 4.28
N ASP A 24 -1.32 -3.51 5.44
CA ASP A 24 -2.67 -3.83 5.94
C ASP A 24 -3.50 -2.57 6.22
N VAL A 25 -2.88 -1.54 6.82
CA VAL A 25 -3.53 -0.26 7.11
C VAL A 25 -3.85 0.47 5.82
N LEU A 26 -2.91 0.44 4.88
CA LEU A 26 -3.11 1.03 3.57
C LEU A 26 -4.31 0.41 2.83
N LEU A 27 -4.39 -0.92 2.77
CA LEU A 27 -5.50 -1.61 2.10
C LEU A 27 -6.86 -1.29 2.71
N ARG A 28 -6.92 -1.15 4.05
CA ARG A 28 -8.15 -0.70 4.73
C ARG A 28 -8.53 0.73 4.37
N MET A 29 -7.56 1.62 4.21
CA MET A 29 -7.82 3.00 3.77
C MET A 29 -8.29 3.08 2.32
N LEU A 30 -7.81 2.17 1.48
CA LEU A 30 -8.23 2.04 0.08
C LEU A 30 -9.52 1.22 -0.09
N GLU A 31 -10.13 0.77 1.01
CA GLU A 31 -11.31 -0.12 1.02
C GLU A 31 -11.13 -1.35 0.10
N SER A 32 -9.92 -1.91 0.09
CA SER A 32 -9.54 -3.04 -0.76
C SER A 32 -9.39 -4.34 0.03
N ASP A 33 -10.07 -5.39 -0.43
CA ASP A 33 -9.98 -6.76 0.09
C ASP A 33 -9.01 -7.65 -0.71
N ALA A 34 -8.00 -7.04 -1.35
CA ALA A 34 -7.03 -7.78 -2.16
C ALA A 34 -6.36 -8.91 -1.36
N ALA A 35 -6.41 -10.14 -1.89
CA ALA A 35 -5.79 -11.30 -1.24
C ALA A 35 -4.26 -11.30 -1.46
N GLN A 36 -3.81 -10.63 -2.52
CA GLN A 36 -2.43 -10.50 -2.92
C GLN A 36 -2.15 -9.09 -3.42
N VAL A 37 -0.96 -8.57 -3.10
CA VAL A 37 -0.52 -7.25 -3.58
C VAL A 37 0.86 -7.39 -4.19
N THR A 38 1.10 -6.79 -5.35
CA THR A 38 2.46 -6.61 -5.86
C THR A 38 2.96 -5.22 -5.47
N LEU A 39 3.92 -5.16 -4.55
CA LEU A 39 4.57 -3.92 -4.09
C LEU A 39 5.94 -3.78 -4.77
N ASN A 40 6.13 -2.74 -5.59
CA ASN A 40 7.36 -2.48 -6.34
C ASN A 40 7.86 -3.69 -7.14
N GLY A 41 6.94 -4.47 -7.70
CA GLY A 41 7.25 -5.70 -8.45
C GLY A 41 7.38 -6.97 -7.60
N ASN A 42 7.35 -6.87 -6.27
CA ASN A 42 7.40 -8.03 -5.36
C ASN A 42 6.00 -8.42 -4.89
N THR A 43 5.66 -9.69 -5.03
CA THR A 43 4.37 -10.22 -4.56
C THR A 43 4.39 -10.42 -3.05
N ILE A 44 3.51 -9.71 -2.36
CA ILE A 44 3.25 -9.80 -0.92
C ILE A 44 1.94 -10.55 -0.71
N LEU A 45 1.96 -11.50 0.23
CA LEU A 45 0.78 -12.28 0.61
C LEU A 45 0.14 -11.72 1.88
N SER A 46 -1.15 -11.97 2.08
CA SER A 46 -1.94 -11.40 3.18
C SER A 46 -1.32 -11.53 4.57
N HIS A 47 -0.66 -12.65 4.88
CA HIS A 47 0.00 -12.87 6.17
C HIS A 47 1.23 -11.95 6.41
N GLN A 48 1.73 -11.29 5.37
CA GLN A 48 2.88 -10.37 5.42
C GLN A 48 2.45 -8.90 5.44
N PHE A 49 1.17 -8.59 5.23
CA PHE A 49 0.69 -7.21 5.08
C PHE A 49 0.96 -6.35 6.32
N ALA A 50 0.79 -6.91 7.52
CA ALA A 50 0.99 -6.18 8.76
C ALA A 50 2.47 -5.83 9.07
N THR A 51 3.41 -6.53 8.44
CA THR A 51 4.86 -6.34 8.63
C THR A 51 5.54 -5.71 7.42
N THR A 52 4.78 -5.39 6.38
CA THR A 52 5.30 -4.78 5.15
C THR A 52 4.98 -3.30 5.19
N ASP A 53 6.01 -2.46 5.25
CA ASP A 53 5.85 -1.02 5.21
C ASP A 53 5.71 -0.52 3.77
N VAL A 54 4.86 0.49 3.60
CA VAL A 54 4.66 1.22 2.35
C VAL A 54 5.08 2.67 2.56
N ASN A 55 5.88 3.16 1.63
CA ASN A 55 6.51 4.47 1.63
C ASN A 55 6.02 5.31 0.44
N SER A 56 6.26 6.62 0.50
CA SER A 56 5.96 7.49 -0.63
C SER A 56 6.80 7.10 -1.85
N GLY A 57 6.17 7.05 -3.02
CA GLY A 57 6.78 6.62 -4.28
C GLY A 57 6.59 5.14 -4.59
N ASP A 58 6.07 4.35 -3.65
CA ASP A 58 5.80 2.93 -3.89
C ASP A 58 4.68 2.72 -4.91
N SER A 59 4.82 1.65 -5.69
CA SER A 59 3.81 1.19 -6.64
C SER A 59 3.18 -0.11 -6.15
N LEU A 60 1.86 -0.12 -6.10
CA LEU A 60 1.02 -1.25 -5.72
C LEU A 60 0.21 -1.70 -6.93
N LEU A 61 0.14 -3.02 -7.11
CA LEU A 61 -0.87 -3.66 -7.95
C LEU A 61 -1.73 -4.56 -7.08
N LEU A 62 -3.03 -4.32 -7.09
CA LEU A 62 -3.99 -5.08 -6.30
C LEU A 62 -4.48 -6.29 -7.12
N LYS A 63 -4.49 -7.49 -6.52
CA LYS A 63 -4.88 -8.74 -7.19
C LYS A 63 -5.85 -9.59 -6.37
#